data_AF-A0A267DHW1-F1
#
_entry.id   AF-A0A267DHW1-F1
#
_cell.length_a   1.000
_cell.length_b   1.000
_cell.length_c   1.000
_cell.angle_alpha   90.00
_cell.angle_beta   90.00
_cell.angle_gamma   90.00
#
_symmetry.space_group_name_H-M   'P 1'
#
loop_
_entity.id
_entity.type
_entity.pdbx_description
1 polymer ?
#
loop_
_entity_poly.entity_id
_entity_poly.type
_entity_poly.pdbx_seq_one_letter_code
_entity_poly.pdbx_strand_id
1 'polypeptide(L)'
;PLPMPLLPLLSSGRLARLTASGRRLLSSTSGGAQPPKTGILMLNMGGPETLDDVGDFLHRLFSDGDLIPLPAQSRLSKYIARRRTPAIREQYYRIGGGSPILKWTEAQGRAMTAQLDRLSPGSAPHRHYVGFRYARPLLEDAVEAMERDGVQHAIAFSQYPQYSCSTSGSSFNALAAYYRKRSGASSIQRWSLIDRWPAHAGFVAAVASGFGQSWIGWGRRNGPAARCCSPPTRCPCRW
;
A
#
# COMPACT_ATOMS: atom_id res chain seq x y z
N PRO A 1 70.74 12.64 5.76
CA PRO A 1 71.91 13.01 6.58
C PRO A 1 71.82 14.50 6.98
N LEU A 2 71.44 14.76 8.22
CA LEU A 2 71.31 16.11 8.82
C LEU A 2 72.67 16.82 8.93
N PRO A 3 72.68 18.15 9.10
CA PRO A 3 72.82 18.68 10.46
C PRO A 3 71.93 19.90 10.79
N MET A 4 71.56 19.97 12.06
CA MET A 4 71.05 21.11 12.87
C MET A 4 72.26 21.91 13.43
N PRO A 5 72.13 22.95 14.30
CA PRO A 5 71.01 23.87 14.62
C PRO A 5 71.51 25.35 14.71
N LEU A 6 70.60 26.31 14.99
CA LEU A 6 70.86 27.49 15.85
C LEU A 6 69.52 28.09 16.33
N LEU A 7 69.34 28.12 17.67
CA LEU A 7 68.40 28.92 18.46
C LEU A 7 69.22 30.06 19.14
N PRO A 8 68.67 31.05 19.90
CA PRO A 8 67.29 31.25 20.39
C PRO A 8 66.77 32.71 20.30
N LEU A 9 65.51 32.96 20.68
CA LEU A 9 65.16 34.01 21.66
C LEU A 9 63.69 33.95 22.08
N LEU A 10 63.49 34.07 23.39
CA LEU A 10 62.25 33.97 24.13
C LEU A 10 61.36 35.21 23.97
N SER A 11 60.04 35.04 24.04
CA SER A 11 59.21 35.90 24.88
C SER A 11 57.94 35.20 25.34
N SER A 12 57.77 35.26 26.66
CA SER A 12 56.73 34.73 27.53
C SER A 12 55.32 35.28 27.24
N GLY A 13 54.30 34.45 27.43
CA GLY A 13 52.91 34.87 27.28
C GLY A 13 51.85 33.87 27.77
N ARG A 14 51.83 33.64 29.09
CA ARG A 14 50.70 33.26 29.97
C ARG A 14 49.69 32.18 29.55
N LEU A 15 49.67 31.16 30.41
CA LEU A 15 48.61 30.19 30.66
C LEU A 15 47.18 30.74 30.66
N ALA A 16 46.28 30.03 29.98
CA ALA A 16 44.89 29.85 30.43
C ALA A 16 44.52 28.36 30.27
N ARG A 17 44.50 27.63 31.39
CA ARG A 17 43.90 26.29 31.47
C ARG A 17 42.39 26.46 31.46
N LEU A 18 41.74 26.07 30.38
CA LEU A 18 40.31 25.75 30.39
C LEU A 18 40.17 24.23 30.33
N THR A 19 40.01 23.63 31.50
CA THR A 19 39.53 22.25 31.65
C THR A 19 38.06 22.21 31.23
N ALA A 20 37.81 22.00 29.94
CA ALA A 20 36.48 21.64 29.47
C ALA A 20 36.19 20.19 29.90
N SER A 21 35.57 20.07 31.07
CA SER A 21 34.98 18.83 31.56
C SER A 21 34.01 18.30 30.50
N GLY A 22 34.38 17.18 29.88
CA GLY A 22 33.57 16.46 28.91
C GLY A 22 32.33 15.87 29.57
N ARG A 23 31.26 16.64 29.69
CA ARG A 23 29.91 16.09 29.77
C ARG A 23 29.46 15.82 28.34
N ARG A 24 29.77 14.61 27.84
CA ARG A 24 28.96 14.03 26.76
C ARG A 24 27.53 14.00 27.29
N LEU A 25 26.70 14.90 26.80
CA LEU A 25 25.26 14.76 26.87
C LEU A 25 24.94 13.47 26.10
N LEU A 26 24.81 12.37 26.85
CA LEU A 26 24.14 11.19 26.38
C LEU A 26 22.69 11.61 26.17
N SER A 27 22.39 12.06 24.95
CA SER A 27 21.03 12.17 24.47
C SER A 27 20.47 10.76 24.56
N SER A 28 19.62 10.55 25.57
CA SER A 28 18.76 9.38 25.64
C SER A 28 17.91 9.39 24.39
N THR A 29 18.29 8.59 23.39
CA THR A 29 17.41 8.21 22.30
C THR A 29 16.24 7.45 22.92
N SER A 30 15.20 8.20 23.29
CA SER A 30 13.84 7.67 23.26
C SER A 30 13.71 6.92 21.94
N GLY A 31 13.36 5.64 21.99
CA GLY A 31 13.19 4.76 20.84
C GLY A 31 12.05 5.22 19.92
N GLY A 32 12.21 6.39 19.30
CA GLY A 32 11.38 6.86 18.22
C GLY A 32 11.66 5.99 17.02
N ALA A 33 10.67 5.19 16.63
CA ALA A 33 10.71 4.44 15.39
C ALA A 33 11.17 5.38 14.27
N GLN A 34 12.26 5.02 13.59
CA GLN A 34 12.76 5.79 12.45
C GLN A 34 11.63 5.92 11.41
N PRO A 35 11.45 7.08 10.76
CA PRO A 35 10.43 7.23 9.73
C PRO A 35 10.64 6.18 8.62
N PRO A 36 9.56 5.59 8.08
CA PRO A 36 9.66 4.56 7.06
C PRO A 36 10.34 5.13 5.81
N LYS A 37 11.44 4.48 5.38
CA LYS A 37 12.14 4.88 4.16
C LYS A 37 11.35 4.47 2.92
N THR A 38 10.79 3.25 2.95
CA THR A 38 10.01 2.70 1.85
C THR A 38 8.58 2.36 2.30
N GLY A 39 7.60 2.94 1.62
CA GLY A 39 6.19 2.68 1.83
C GLY A 39 5.61 1.80 0.73
N ILE A 40 4.82 0.79 1.09
CA ILE A 40 4.20 -0.15 0.16
C ILE A 40 2.69 0.10 0.19
N LEU A 41 2.17 0.73 -0.85
CA LEU A 41 0.76 1.00 -1.04
C LEU A 41 0.10 -0.24 -1.68
N MET A 42 -0.61 -1.02 -0.87
CA MET A 42 -1.32 -2.21 -1.28
C MET A 42 -2.68 -1.83 -1.89
N LEU A 43 -2.79 -1.91 -3.21
CA LEU A 43 -3.94 -1.47 -3.98
C LEU A 43 -4.93 -2.61 -4.22
N ASN A 44 -6.18 -2.40 -3.83
CA ASN A 44 -7.29 -3.33 -4.10
C ASN A 44 -8.60 -2.54 -4.20
N MET A 45 -9.65 -3.15 -4.72
CA MET A 45 -11.00 -2.59 -4.71
C MET A 45 -11.49 -2.31 -3.28
N GLY A 46 -11.14 -3.20 -2.36
CA GLY A 46 -11.67 -3.22 -0.99
C GLY A 46 -13.05 -3.87 -0.91
N GLY A 47 -13.67 -3.75 0.25
CA GLY A 47 -15.03 -4.22 0.51
C GLY A 47 -15.57 -3.62 1.80
N PRO A 48 -16.90 -3.54 1.95
CA PRO A 48 -17.53 -2.98 3.15
C PRO A 48 -17.21 -3.84 4.36
N GLU A 49 -16.71 -3.23 5.44
CA GLU A 49 -16.38 -3.94 6.69
C GLU A 49 -17.66 -4.31 7.45
N THR A 50 -18.67 -3.43 7.39
CA THR A 50 -19.98 -3.65 7.99
C THR A 50 -21.10 -3.57 6.96
N LEU A 51 -22.28 -4.05 7.34
CA LEU A 51 -23.49 -3.96 6.51
C LEU A 51 -23.92 -2.50 6.20
N ASP A 52 -23.55 -1.55 7.05
CA ASP A 52 -23.91 -0.15 6.90
C ASP A 52 -23.02 0.55 5.85
N ASP A 53 -21.79 0.06 5.67
CA ASP A 53 -20.84 0.56 4.67
C ASP A 53 -21.20 0.16 3.23
N VAL A 54 -22.12 -0.80 3.05
CA VAL A 54 -22.48 -1.35 1.72
C VAL A 54 -22.99 -0.26 0.79
N GLY A 55 -23.79 0.67 1.28
CA GLY A 55 -24.35 1.76 0.47
C GLY A 55 -23.27 2.69 -0.09
N ASP A 56 -22.34 3.10 0.77
CA ASP A 56 -21.22 3.97 0.39
C ASP A 56 -20.24 3.26 -0.54
N PHE A 57 -19.94 1.99 -0.27
CA PHE A 57 -19.13 1.15 -1.14
C PHE A 57 -19.71 1.09 -2.56
N LEU A 58 -21.00 0.77 -2.69
CA LEU A 58 -21.66 0.71 -3.99
C LEU A 58 -21.73 2.07 -4.67
N HIS A 59 -21.98 3.14 -3.92
CA HIS A 59 -22.00 4.49 -4.47
C HIS A 59 -20.65 4.82 -5.14
N ARG A 60 -19.53 4.61 -4.43
CA ARG A 60 -18.19 4.85 -5.00
C ARG A 60 -17.89 3.94 -6.19
N LEU A 61 -18.29 2.67 -6.13
CA LEU A 61 -18.14 1.69 -7.22
C LEU A 61 -18.82 2.16 -8.51
N PHE A 62 -20.08 2.62 -8.42
CA PHE A 62 -20.84 3.08 -9.59
C PHE A 62 -20.47 4.51 -10.03
N SER A 63 -19.87 5.32 -9.14
CA SER A 63 -19.33 6.63 -9.50
C SER A 63 -18.00 6.53 -10.25
N ASP A 64 -17.37 5.35 -10.33
CA ASP A 64 -16.11 5.16 -11.05
C ASP A 64 -16.32 4.95 -12.56
N GLY A 65 -15.97 5.97 -13.35
CA GLY A 65 -16.06 5.95 -14.81
C GLY A 65 -15.06 5.00 -15.47
N ASP A 66 -13.96 4.68 -14.79
CA ASP A 66 -12.96 3.72 -15.29
C ASP A 66 -13.46 2.27 -15.18
N LEU A 67 -14.40 2.01 -14.26
CA LEU A 67 -15.00 0.69 -14.07
C LEU A 67 -16.32 0.54 -14.83
N ILE A 68 -17.29 1.44 -14.60
CA ILE A 68 -18.63 1.37 -15.19
C ILE A 68 -18.97 2.74 -15.82
N PRO A 69 -18.69 2.94 -17.12
CA PRO A 69 -19.06 4.18 -17.79
C PRO A 69 -20.58 4.28 -17.92
N LEU A 70 -21.17 5.28 -17.29
CA LEU A 70 -22.62 5.51 -17.26
C LEU A 70 -22.97 6.92 -17.76
N PRO A 71 -24.07 7.10 -18.51
CA PRO A 71 -24.59 8.44 -18.80
C PRO A 71 -25.06 9.11 -17.50
N ALA A 72 -24.80 10.42 -17.35
CA ALA A 72 -25.14 11.20 -16.16
C ALA A 72 -24.69 10.54 -14.83
N GLN A 73 -23.44 10.08 -14.80
CA GLN A 73 -22.88 9.21 -13.76
C GLN A 73 -23.11 9.68 -12.32
N SER A 74 -23.05 10.99 -12.05
CA SER A 74 -23.28 11.54 -10.70
C SER A 74 -24.68 11.26 -10.16
N ARG A 75 -25.72 11.30 -11.01
CA ARG A 75 -27.11 11.02 -10.61
C ARG A 75 -27.40 9.53 -10.63
N LEU A 76 -26.95 8.85 -11.69
CA LEU A 76 -27.27 7.45 -11.92
C LEU A 76 -26.56 6.53 -10.92
N SER A 77 -25.32 6.82 -10.55
CA SER A 77 -24.58 6.06 -9.53
C SER A 77 -25.30 6.03 -8.19
N LYS A 78 -25.77 7.20 -7.69
CA LYS A 78 -26.54 7.30 -6.44
C LYS A 78 -27.86 6.53 -6.50
N TYR A 79 -28.58 6.60 -7.62
CA TYR A 79 -29.82 5.84 -7.80
C TYR A 79 -29.58 4.32 -7.82
N ILE A 80 -28.61 3.86 -8.62
CA ILE A 80 -28.28 2.43 -8.74
C ILE A 80 -27.78 1.88 -7.40
N ALA A 81 -26.89 2.60 -6.72
CA ALA A 81 -26.37 2.21 -5.42
C ALA A 81 -27.52 2.02 -4.41
N ARG A 82 -28.42 3.00 -4.27
CA ARG A 82 -29.59 2.90 -3.38
C ARG A 82 -30.49 1.72 -3.72
N ARG A 83 -30.75 1.48 -5.01
CA ARG A 83 -31.60 0.35 -5.46
C ARG A 83 -30.95 -1.02 -5.22
N ARG A 84 -29.62 -1.13 -5.36
CA ARG A 84 -28.89 -2.40 -5.20
C ARG A 84 -28.48 -2.71 -3.77
N THR A 85 -28.36 -1.69 -2.91
CA THR A 85 -27.90 -1.83 -1.52
C THR A 85 -28.62 -2.95 -0.74
N PRO A 86 -29.97 -3.07 -0.77
CA PRO A 86 -30.66 -4.11 0.02
C PRO A 86 -30.23 -5.53 -0.37
N ALA A 87 -30.14 -5.81 -1.66
CA ALA A 87 -29.75 -7.13 -2.16
C ALA A 87 -28.29 -7.48 -1.84
N ILE A 88 -27.37 -6.50 -1.95
CA ILE A 88 -25.96 -6.71 -1.65
C ILE A 88 -25.72 -6.82 -0.13
N ARG A 89 -26.46 -6.06 0.68
CA ARG A 89 -26.42 -6.15 2.14
C ARG A 89 -26.78 -7.55 2.61
N GLU A 90 -27.83 -8.14 2.02
CA GLU A 90 -28.23 -9.53 2.30
C GLU A 90 -27.12 -10.54 1.95
N GLN A 91 -26.39 -10.33 0.85
CA GLN A 91 -25.26 -11.18 0.49
C GLN A 91 -24.12 -11.08 1.52
N TYR A 92 -23.78 -9.87 1.97
CA TYR A 92 -22.77 -9.67 3.02
C TYR A 92 -23.22 -10.24 4.36
N TYR A 93 -24.51 -10.15 4.69
CA TYR A 93 -25.06 -10.75 5.89
C TYR A 93 -24.86 -12.27 5.91
N ARG A 94 -25.12 -12.96 4.79
CA ARG A 94 -24.97 -14.42 4.67
C ARG A 94 -23.53 -14.91 4.84
N ILE A 95 -22.52 -14.07 4.59
CA ILE A 95 -21.11 -14.45 4.74
C ILE A 95 -20.51 -13.99 6.08
N GLY A 96 -21.32 -13.47 7.01
CA GLY A 96 -20.89 -13.07 8.35
C GLY A 96 -20.92 -11.56 8.63
N GLY A 97 -21.59 -10.76 7.79
CA GLY A 97 -21.88 -9.34 8.08
C GLY A 97 -20.94 -8.31 7.43
N GLY A 98 -19.96 -8.75 6.64
CA GLY A 98 -18.99 -7.84 6.02
C GLY A 98 -17.89 -8.57 5.24
N SER A 99 -17.02 -7.79 4.60
CA SER A 99 -15.86 -8.28 3.86
C SER A 99 -14.64 -8.41 4.78
N PRO A 100 -13.99 -9.58 4.87
CA PRO A 100 -12.78 -9.76 5.68
C PRO A 100 -11.51 -9.21 4.99
N ILE A 101 -11.65 -8.52 3.86
CA ILE A 101 -10.53 -8.11 3.00
C ILE A 101 -9.53 -7.20 3.72
N LEU A 102 -10.00 -6.24 4.53
CA LEU A 102 -9.12 -5.33 5.26
C LEU A 102 -8.24 -6.10 6.23
N LYS A 103 -8.86 -6.93 7.07
CA LYS A 103 -8.18 -7.80 8.04
C LYS A 103 -7.07 -8.63 7.39
N TRP A 104 -7.36 -9.28 6.26
CA TRP A 104 -6.38 -10.12 5.57
C TRP A 104 -5.29 -9.30 4.87
N THR A 105 -5.64 -8.17 4.25
CA THR A 105 -4.66 -7.29 3.58
C THR A 105 -3.67 -6.74 4.60
N GLU A 106 -4.13 -6.32 5.78
CA GLU A 106 -3.22 -5.87 6.84
C GLU A 106 -2.34 -6.98 7.39
N ALA A 107 -2.89 -8.19 7.59
CA ALA A 107 -2.11 -9.33 8.07
C ALA A 107 -0.99 -9.69 7.09
N GLN A 108 -1.31 -9.71 5.78
CA GLN A 108 -0.34 -9.92 4.72
C GLN A 108 0.69 -8.77 4.66
N GLY A 109 0.24 -7.52 4.78
CA GLY A 109 1.10 -6.34 4.77
C GLY A 109 2.12 -6.33 5.92
N ARG A 110 1.68 -6.66 7.14
CA ARG A 110 2.56 -6.81 8.32
C ARG A 110 3.61 -7.90 8.10
N ALA A 111 3.19 -9.08 7.63
CA ALA A 111 4.11 -10.19 7.38
C ALA A 111 5.13 -9.86 6.28
N MET A 112 4.67 -9.24 5.19
CA MET A 112 5.49 -8.82 4.06
C MET A 112 6.55 -7.80 4.49
N THR A 113 6.14 -6.72 5.18
CA THR A 113 7.09 -5.66 5.62
C THR A 113 8.14 -6.18 6.59
N ALA A 114 7.75 -7.02 7.55
CA ALA A 114 8.70 -7.69 8.45
C ALA A 114 9.70 -8.59 7.72
N GLN A 115 9.29 -9.23 6.61
CA GLN A 115 10.21 -9.99 5.76
C GLN A 115 11.13 -9.08 4.95
N LEU A 116 10.60 -7.99 4.37
CA LEU A 116 11.37 -7.03 3.57
C LEU A 116 12.45 -6.31 4.39
N ASP A 117 12.19 -6.00 5.65
CA ASP A 117 13.20 -5.43 6.55
C ASP A 117 14.41 -6.35 6.73
N ARG A 118 14.19 -7.68 6.71
CA ARG A 118 15.27 -8.67 6.77
C ARG A 118 15.97 -8.88 5.43
N LEU A 119 15.20 -8.93 4.34
CA LEU A 119 15.71 -9.21 3.01
C LEU A 119 16.40 -8.00 2.35
N SER A 120 16.01 -6.78 2.73
CA SER A 120 16.47 -5.55 2.10
C SER A 120 16.68 -4.44 3.14
N PRO A 121 17.63 -4.59 4.07
CA PRO A 121 17.86 -3.60 5.13
C PRO A 121 18.23 -2.21 4.61
N GLY A 122 18.77 -2.09 3.39
CA GLY A 122 19.10 -0.80 2.76
C GLY A 122 17.89 0.07 2.41
N SER A 123 16.70 -0.52 2.25
CA SER A 123 15.41 0.16 2.04
C SER A 123 14.49 0.15 3.26
N ALA A 124 14.94 -0.46 4.37
CA ALA A 124 14.24 -0.42 5.65
C ALA A 124 14.30 0.98 6.30
N PRO A 125 13.36 1.34 7.20
CA PRO A 125 12.18 0.55 7.59
C PRO A 125 11.11 0.53 6.48
N HIS A 126 10.55 -0.65 6.21
CA HIS A 126 9.41 -0.80 5.30
C HIS A 126 8.09 -0.67 6.07
N ARG A 127 7.12 0.03 5.49
CA ARG A 127 5.76 0.11 6.04
C ARG A 127 4.72 -0.13 4.96
N HIS A 128 3.66 -0.86 5.29
CA HIS A 128 2.57 -1.13 4.36
C HIS A 128 1.42 -0.17 4.64
N TYR A 129 0.70 0.16 3.59
CA TYR A 129 -0.47 1.04 3.60
C TYR A 129 -1.54 0.38 2.76
N VAL A 130 -2.73 0.20 3.31
CA VAL A 130 -3.86 -0.34 2.56
C VAL A 130 -4.54 0.83 1.85
N GLY A 131 -4.59 0.78 0.52
CA GLY A 131 -5.25 1.79 -0.31
C GLY A 131 -6.38 1.15 -1.10
N PHE A 132 -7.60 1.22 -0.58
CA PHE A 132 -8.76 0.69 -1.26
C PHE A 132 -9.43 1.71 -2.18
N ARG A 133 -9.99 1.22 -3.28
CA ARG A 133 -10.63 2.08 -4.28
C ARG A 133 -12.02 2.55 -3.85
N TYR A 134 -12.82 1.70 -3.19
CA TYR A 134 -14.23 1.99 -2.87
C TYR A 134 -14.59 1.78 -1.39
N ALA A 135 -13.75 1.10 -0.61
CA ALA A 135 -13.93 0.93 0.84
C ALA A 135 -12.86 1.72 1.60
N ARG A 136 -13.08 1.97 2.89
CA ARG A 136 -12.02 2.54 3.74
C ARG A 136 -11.03 1.44 4.16
N PRO A 137 -9.75 1.77 4.41
CA PRO A 137 -9.08 3.06 4.14
C PRO A 137 -8.98 3.33 2.63
N LEU A 138 -9.35 4.55 2.21
CA LEU A 138 -9.31 4.91 0.80
C LEU A 138 -7.86 5.11 0.33
N LEU A 139 -7.64 4.99 -0.97
CA LEU A 139 -6.35 5.26 -1.59
C LEU A 139 -5.80 6.64 -1.19
N GLU A 140 -6.66 7.66 -1.20
CA GLU A 140 -6.31 9.03 -0.85
C GLU A 140 -5.88 9.13 0.62
N ASP A 141 -6.65 8.52 1.54
CA ASP A 141 -6.32 8.46 2.97
C ASP A 141 -4.94 7.80 3.19
N ALA A 142 -4.66 6.73 2.43
CA ALA A 142 -3.41 5.99 2.51
C ALA A 142 -2.21 6.80 2.00
N VAL A 143 -2.35 7.51 0.87
CA VAL A 143 -1.30 8.37 0.34
C VAL A 143 -1.00 9.52 1.30
N GLU A 144 -2.01 10.14 1.90
CA GLU A 144 -1.83 11.17 2.92
C GLU A 144 -1.10 10.64 4.16
N ALA A 145 -1.40 9.40 4.56
CA ALA A 145 -0.68 8.75 5.65
C ALA A 145 0.80 8.49 5.30
N MET A 146 1.08 8.02 4.09
CA MET A 146 2.46 7.81 3.61
C MET A 146 3.26 9.11 3.63
N GLU A 147 2.67 10.21 3.15
CA GLU A 147 3.35 11.50 3.14
C GLU A 147 3.57 12.06 4.56
N ARG A 148 2.57 11.91 5.44
CA ARG A 148 2.67 12.33 6.85
C ARG A 148 3.74 11.56 7.61
N ASP A 149 3.90 10.27 7.29
CA ASP A 149 4.92 9.40 7.85
C ASP A 149 6.32 9.69 7.27
N GLY A 150 6.44 10.55 6.25
CA GLY A 150 7.72 10.91 5.64
C GLY A 150 8.31 9.84 4.72
N VAL A 151 7.46 9.02 4.09
CA VAL A 151 7.88 8.01 3.11
C VAL A 151 8.65 8.67 1.96
N GLN A 152 9.85 8.17 1.67
CA GLN A 152 10.70 8.70 0.60
C GLN A 152 10.47 7.95 -0.72
N HIS A 153 10.38 6.62 -0.64
CA HIS A 153 10.14 5.76 -1.80
C HIS A 153 8.82 5.00 -1.61
N ALA A 154 7.86 5.25 -2.48
CA ALA A 154 6.58 4.58 -2.49
C ALA A 154 6.50 3.51 -3.60
N ILE A 155 5.97 2.34 -3.26
CA ILE A 155 5.69 1.26 -4.20
C ILE A 155 4.18 1.05 -4.26
N ALA A 156 3.57 1.36 -5.41
CA ALA A 156 2.18 1.04 -5.70
C ALA A 156 2.08 -0.44 -6.10
N PHE A 157 1.61 -1.27 -5.19
CA PHE A 157 1.56 -2.72 -5.34
C PHE A 157 0.13 -3.21 -5.51
N SER A 158 -0.23 -3.54 -6.75
CA SER A 158 -1.53 -4.15 -7.03
C SER A 158 -1.66 -5.51 -6.36
N GLN A 159 -2.73 -5.72 -5.60
CA GLN A 159 -3.08 -7.00 -5.00
C GLN A 159 -3.79 -7.94 -6.00
N TYR A 160 -3.91 -7.53 -7.26
CA TYR A 160 -4.39 -8.37 -8.36
C TYR A 160 -3.19 -8.98 -9.11
N PRO A 161 -2.99 -10.32 -9.05
CA PRO A 161 -1.93 -10.96 -9.82
C PRO A 161 -2.10 -10.76 -11.33
N GLN A 162 -3.34 -10.83 -11.83
CA GLN A 162 -3.70 -10.57 -13.22
C GLN A 162 -4.11 -9.10 -13.40
N TYR A 163 -3.46 -8.42 -14.36
CA TYR A 163 -3.82 -7.04 -14.69
C TYR A 163 -5.18 -6.96 -15.39
N SER A 164 -6.02 -6.03 -14.95
CA SER A 164 -7.17 -5.55 -15.69
C SER A 164 -7.26 -4.02 -15.58
N CYS A 165 -7.69 -3.36 -16.65
CA CYS A 165 -7.95 -1.92 -16.63
C CYS A 165 -9.00 -1.55 -15.57
N SER A 166 -9.99 -2.41 -15.35
CA SER A 166 -11.06 -2.22 -14.38
C SER A 166 -10.62 -2.37 -12.92
N THR A 167 -9.41 -2.88 -12.64
CA THR A 167 -8.93 -3.13 -11.28
C THR A 167 -7.61 -2.41 -11.00
N SER A 168 -6.47 -2.99 -11.41
CA SER A 168 -5.15 -2.37 -11.29
C SER A 168 -5.12 -1.01 -11.99
N GLY A 169 -5.65 -0.95 -13.23
CA GLY A 169 -5.71 0.28 -14.01
C GLY A 169 -6.47 1.42 -13.31
N SER A 170 -7.71 1.18 -12.87
CA SER A 170 -8.49 2.16 -12.09
C SER A 170 -7.75 2.62 -10.83
N SER A 171 -7.04 1.72 -10.14
CA SER A 171 -6.28 2.08 -8.93
C SER A 171 -5.10 3.01 -9.24
N PHE A 172 -4.36 2.75 -10.32
CA PHE A 172 -3.26 3.62 -10.75
C PHE A 172 -3.77 4.96 -11.29
N ASN A 173 -4.89 4.96 -12.03
CA ASN A 173 -5.53 6.18 -12.49
C ASN A 173 -5.99 7.05 -11.33
N ALA A 174 -6.54 6.45 -10.27
CA ALA A 174 -6.93 7.15 -9.06
C ALA A 174 -5.72 7.80 -8.37
N LEU A 175 -4.59 7.09 -8.25
CA LEU A 175 -3.35 7.64 -7.74
C LEU A 175 -2.83 8.81 -8.59
N ALA A 176 -2.85 8.68 -9.91
CA ALA A 176 -2.47 9.77 -10.81
C ALA A 176 -3.45 10.95 -10.75
N ALA A 177 -4.75 10.69 -10.60
CA ALA A 177 -5.77 11.73 -10.44
C ALA A 177 -5.63 12.47 -9.11
N TYR A 178 -5.24 11.78 -8.04
CA TYR A 178 -4.97 12.38 -6.73
C TYR A 178 -3.90 13.49 -6.85
N TYR A 179 -2.73 13.16 -7.41
CA TYR A 179 -1.65 14.14 -7.57
C TYR A 179 -1.95 15.22 -8.61
N ARG A 180 -2.74 14.94 -9.65
CA ARG A 180 -3.17 15.98 -10.61
C ARG A 180 -4.10 17.02 -10.00
N LYS A 181 -4.94 16.63 -9.05
CA LYS A 181 -5.91 17.53 -8.39
C LYS A 181 -5.29 18.30 -7.23
N ARG A 182 -4.28 17.72 -6.59
CA ARG A 182 -3.63 18.32 -5.42
C ARG A 182 -2.69 19.45 -5.85
N SER A 183 -2.80 20.58 -5.17
CA SER A 183 -1.78 21.63 -5.20
C SER A 183 -0.73 21.37 -4.12
N GLY A 184 0.55 21.41 -4.49
CA GLY A 184 1.67 21.25 -3.58
C GLY A 184 2.65 20.14 -4.00
N ALA A 185 3.89 20.25 -3.52
CA ALA A 185 4.90 19.23 -3.74
C ALA A 185 4.60 17.99 -2.88
N SER A 186 4.73 16.80 -3.46
CA SER A 186 4.69 15.55 -2.69
C SER A 186 5.97 15.42 -1.87
N SER A 187 5.85 14.91 -0.64
CA SER A 187 7.02 14.53 0.16
C SER A 187 7.66 13.22 -0.34
N ILE A 188 6.93 12.43 -1.12
CA ILE A 188 7.41 11.19 -1.72
C ILE A 188 8.25 11.53 -2.95
N GLN A 189 9.55 11.20 -2.89
CA GLN A 189 10.52 11.53 -3.93
C GLN A 189 10.44 10.58 -5.14
N ARG A 190 10.05 9.34 -4.90
CA ARG A 190 10.03 8.29 -5.93
C ARG A 190 8.80 7.40 -5.80
N TRP A 191 8.13 7.17 -6.93
CA TRP A 191 7.14 6.11 -7.09
C TRP A 191 7.69 4.96 -7.93
N SER A 192 7.26 3.74 -7.61
CA SER A 192 7.50 2.53 -8.41
C SER A 192 6.23 1.69 -8.42
N LEU A 193 6.02 0.88 -9.45
CA LEU A 193 4.80 0.12 -9.63
C LEU A 193 5.09 -1.38 -9.72
N ILE A 194 4.23 -2.17 -9.09
CA ILE A 194 4.09 -3.60 -9.33
C ILE A 194 2.66 -3.80 -9.83
N ASP A 195 2.48 -3.81 -11.15
CA ASP A 195 1.16 -3.80 -11.80
C ASP A 195 0.56 -5.19 -12.02
N ARG A 196 1.42 -6.21 -12.17
CA ARG A 196 1.01 -7.61 -12.38
C ARG A 196 2.07 -8.59 -11.90
N TRP A 197 1.63 -9.78 -11.48
CA TRP A 197 2.50 -10.85 -10.99
C TRP A 197 1.84 -12.24 -11.15
N PRO A 198 1.26 -12.58 -12.32
CA PRO A 198 0.39 -13.76 -12.44
C PRO A 198 1.13 -15.09 -12.32
N ALA A 199 2.42 -15.12 -12.68
CA ALA A 199 3.27 -16.32 -12.70
C ALA A 199 4.32 -16.32 -11.58
N HIS A 200 4.16 -15.49 -10.54
CA HIS A 200 5.10 -15.47 -9.41
C HIS A 200 5.12 -16.84 -8.73
N ALA A 201 6.32 -17.44 -8.57
CA ALA A 201 6.46 -18.82 -8.12
C ALA A 201 5.75 -19.08 -6.78
N GLY A 202 5.86 -18.15 -5.81
CA GLY A 202 5.15 -18.25 -4.53
C GLY A 202 3.63 -18.18 -4.64
N PHE A 203 3.10 -17.42 -5.61
CA PHE A 203 1.66 -17.34 -5.87
C PHE A 203 1.15 -18.65 -6.46
N VAL A 204 1.83 -19.16 -7.50
CA VAL A 204 1.49 -20.43 -8.15
C VAL A 204 1.55 -21.58 -7.14
N ALA A 205 2.60 -21.63 -6.31
CA ALA A 205 2.74 -22.65 -5.26
C ALA A 205 1.63 -22.56 -4.20
N ALA A 206 1.25 -21.36 -3.75
CA ALA A 206 0.17 -21.18 -2.78
C ALA A 206 -1.19 -21.63 -3.35
N VAL A 207 -1.49 -21.25 -4.59
CA VAL A 207 -2.73 -21.66 -5.28
C VAL A 207 -2.76 -23.18 -5.48
N ALA A 208 -1.67 -23.78 -5.96
CA ALA A 208 -1.56 -25.23 -6.15
C ALA A 208 -1.72 -26.00 -4.83
N SER A 209 -1.11 -25.51 -3.75
CA SER A 209 -1.23 -26.10 -2.41
C SER A 209 -2.67 -26.05 -1.88
N GLY A 210 -3.38 -24.94 -2.12
CA GLY A 210 -4.79 -24.79 -1.75
C GLY A 210 -5.71 -25.78 -2.49
N PHE A 211 -5.44 -26.03 -3.77
CA PHE A 211 -6.13 -27.08 -4.53
C PHE A 211 -5.85 -28.47 -3.94
N GLY A 212 -4.59 -28.79 -3.65
CA GLY A 212 -4.23 -30.08 -3.06
C GLY A 212 -4.98 -30.39 -1.77
N GLN A 213 -5.05 -29.41 -0.85
CA GLN A 213 -5.77 -29.56 0.42
C GLN A 213 -7.28 -29.75 0.23
N SER A 214 -7.89 -28.97 -0.67
CA SER A 214 -9.34 -29.06 -0.93
C SER A 214 -9.72 -30.36 -1.65
N TRP A 215 -8.86 -30.84 -2.55
CA TRP A 215 -9.12 -32.03 -3.37
C TRP A 215 -9.03 -33.33 -2.56
N ILE A 216 -8.16 -33.38 -1.55
CA ILE A 216 -8.10 -34.49 -0.59
C ILE A 216 -9.43 -34.61 0.18
N GLY A 217 -10.10 -33.49 0.48
CA GLY A 217 -11.38 -33.47 1.21
C GLY A 217 -12.63 -33.78 0.39
N TRP A 218 -12.63 -33.54 -0.93
CA TRP A 218 -13.84 -33.60 -1.77
C TRP A 218 -14.06 -34.90 -2.55
N GLY A 219 -13.06 -35.79 -2.58
CA GLY A 219 -13.14 -37.05 -3.35
C GLY A 219 -13.09 -36.84 -4.87
N ARG A 220 -12.52 -37.80 -5.60
CA ARG A 220 -12.14 -37.71 -7.02
C ARG A 220 -13.32 -37.74 -8.03
N ARG A 221 -14.46 -37.11 -7.73
CA ARG A 221 -15.64 -37.15 -8.62
C ARG A 221 -15.77 -35.96 -9.58
N ASN A 222 -15.03 -34.87 -9.37
CA ASN A 222 -15.02 -33.71 -10.27
C ASN A 222 -13.59 -33.23 -10.55
N GLY A 223 -13.30 -32.87 -11.80
CA GLY A 223 -12.03 -32.25 -12.19
C GLY A 223 -11.88 -30.84 -11.60
N PRO A 224 -10.65 -30.32 -11.46
CA PRO A 224 -10.42 -28.99 -10.90
C PRO A 224 -11.02 -27.91 -11.82
N ALA A 225 -11.80 -27.01 -11.26
CA ALA A 225 -12.37 -25.86 -11.97
C ALA A 225 -11.85 -24.55 -11.34
N ALA A 226 -11.07 -23.79 -12.12
CA ALA A 226 -10.70 -22.43 -11.76
C ALA A 226 -11.81 -21.47 -12.22
N ARG A 227 -12.25 -20.56 -11.33
CA ARG A 227 -13.23 -19.52 -11.66
C ARG A 227 -12.61 -18.15 -11.41
N CYS A 228 -12.65 -17.29 -12.42
CA CYS A 228 -12.24 -15.88 -12.33
C CYS A 228 -13.47 -14.98 -12.51
N CYS A 229 -13.41 -13.76 -11.99
CA CYS A 229 -14.45 -12.75 -12.26
C CYS A 229 -14.45 -12.42 -13.76
N SER A 230 -15.63 -12.46 -14.39
CA SER A 230 -15.77 -12.17 -15.81
C SER A 230 -15.71 -10.66 -16.07
N PRO A 231 -14.84 -10.18 -16.97
CA PRO A 231 -14.88 -8.78 -17.39
C PRO A 231 -16.10 -8.51 -18.28
N PRO A 232 -16.57 -7.24 -18.37
CA PRO A 232 -17.53 -6.86 -19.40
C PRO A 232 -16.93 -7.03 -20.80
N THR A 233 -17.78 -7.23 -21.82
CA THR A 233 -17.37 -7.46 -23.22
C THR A 233 -16.67 -6.27 -23.88
N ARG A 234 -16.74 -5.07 -23.28
CA ARG A 234 -15.98 -3.88 -23.67
C ARG A 234 -15.15 -3.37 -22.48
N CYS A 235 -13.84 -3.31 -22.66
CA CYS A 235 -12.91 -2.67 -21.73
C CYS A 235 -12.76 -1.18 -22.13
N PRO A 236 -13.08 -0.20 -21.24
CA PRO A 236 -13.06 1.22 -21.59
C PRO A 236 -11.66 1.87 -21.52
N CYS A 237 -10.57 1.10 -21.60
CA CYS A 237 -9.21 1.63 -21.41
C CYS A 237 -8.94 2.78 -22.41
N ARG A 238 -8.73 4.00 -21.91
CA ARG A 238 -8.08 5.09 -22.65
C ARG A 238 -6.65 5.16 -22.14
N TRP A 239 -5.71 4.87 -23.03
CA TRP A 239 -4.28 5.10 -22.79
C TRP A 239 -3.95 6.55 -23.08
#